data_AF-A0A7S2WS13-F1
#
_entry.id   AF-A0A7S2WS13-F1
#
_cell.length_a   1.000
_cell.length_b   1.000
_cell.length_c   1.000
_cell.angle_alpha   90.00
_cell.angle_beta   90.00
_cell.angle_gamma   90.00
#
_symmetry.space_group_name_H-M   'P 1'
#
loop_
_entity.id
_entity.type
_entity.pdbx_description
1 polymer ?
#
loop_
_entity_poly.entity_id
_entity_poly.type
_entity_poly.pdbx_seq_one_letter_code
_entity_poly.pdbx_strand_id
1 'polypeptide(L)'
;QVTISFLDPYQSSGPLVISPRFDDSLSFLTQWLTAHRSYVESQMLLHGAVLIRGFQINDAPDFEKAIMALQPNLSDSYRGTSPRSVFAGTKYTFSAADVPVNYPIAQHLEMSFLKAPPRELYFGCLKESSSK
;
A
#
# COMPACT_ATOMS: atom_id res chain seq x y z
N GLN A 1 9.45 4.90 -17.38
CA GLN A 1 8.53 6.06 -17.20
C GLN A 1 7.22 5.55 -16.62
N VAL A 2 6.50 6.38 -15.88
CA VAL A 2 5.16 6.06 -15.35
C VAL A 2 4.08 6.86 -16.08
N THR A 3 2.84 6.40 -15.95
CA THR A 3 1.62 7.14 -16.30
C THR A 3 0.86 7.47 -15.02
N ILE A 4 0.11 8.57 -15.05
CA ILE A 4 -0.67 9.07 -13.92
C ILE A 4 -2.12 9.23 -14.38
N SER A 5 -3.04 8.69 -13.59
CA SER A 5 -4.49 8.81 -13.82
C SER A 5 -5.25 8.82 -12.49
N PHE A 6 -6.58 8.82 -12.52
CA PHE A 6 -7.43 8.62 -11.35
C PHE A 6 -8.12 7.26 -11.42
N LEU A 7 -8.42 6.68 -10.26
CA LEU A 7 -9.08 5.38 -10.18
C LEU A 7 -10.47 5.40 -10.82
N ASP A 8 -11.23 6.46 -10.55
CA ASP A 8 -12.46 6.76 -11.29
C ASP A 8 -12.11 7.74 -12.43
N PRO A 9 -12.21 7.33 -13.71
CA PRO A 9 -11.86 8.19 -14.84
C PRO A 9 -12.82 9.38 -15.01
N TYR A 10 -13.99 9.37 -14.34
CA TYR A 10 -14.99 10.43 -14.40
C TYR A 10 -14.89 11.42 -13.24
N GLN A 11 -14.03 11.15 -12.25
CA GLN A 11 -13.77 12.05 -11.13
C GLN A 11 -12.34 12.58 -11.18
N SER A 12 -12.19 13.85 -10.84
CA SER A 12 -10.87 14.48 -10.65
C SER A 12 -10.42 14.45 -9.19
N SER A 13 -11.04 13.58 -8.38
CA SER A 13 -10.69 13.34 -6.97
C SER A 13 -10.19 11.91 -6.81
N GLY A 14 -9.29 11.70 -5.84
CA GLY A 14 -8.52 10.48 -5.67
C GLY A 14 -9.35 9.18 -5.50
N PRO A 15 -8.68 8.01 -5.49
CA PRO A 15 -7.22 7.84 -5.46
C PRO A 15 -6.51 8.15 -6.79
N LEU A 16 -5.31 8.73 -6.71
CA LEU A 16 -4.39 8.85 -7.85
C LEU A 16 -3.82 7.48 -8.19
N VAL A 17 -3.68 7.13 -9.46
CA VAL A 17 -3.10 5.87 -9.92
C VAL A 17 -1.76 6.12 -10.61
N ILE A 18 -0.73 5.39 -10.19
CA ILE A 18 0.60 5.36 -10.81
C ILE A 18 0.79 3.99 -11.46
N SER A 19 1.04 3.98 -12.76
CA SER A 19 1.23 2.75 -13.54
C SER A 19 2.48 2.79 -14.43
N PRO A 20 3.12 1.65 -14.72
CA PRO A 20 4.26 1.64 -15.63
C PRO A 20 3.81 2.01 -17.04
N ARG A 21 4.65 2.78 -17.75
CA ARG A 21 4.42 3.05 -19.17
C ARG A 21 5.00 1.96 -20.08
N PHE A 22 6.14 1.39 -19.68
CA PHE A 22 6.91 0.44 -20.51
C PHE A 22 7.58 -0.64 -19.66
N ASP A 23 8.29 -0.24 -18.61
CA ASP A 23 8.99 -1.14 -17.68
C ASP A 23 8.13 -1.30 -16.42
N ASP A 24 7.61 -2.50 -16.21
CA ASP A 24 6.77 -2.90 -15.07
C ASP A 24 7.55 -3.65 -13.99
N SER A 25 8.87 -3.78 -14.14
CA SER A 25 9.69 -4.56 -13.22
C SER A 25 9.75 -3.96 -11.82
N LEU A 26 9.90 -4.83 -10.81
CA LEU A 26 10.16 -4.42 -9.43
C LEU A 26 11.42 -3.53 -9.31
N SER A 27 12.45 -3.81 -10.12
CA SER A 27 13.69 -3.02 -10.14
C SER A 27 13.41 -1.58 -10.57
N PHE A 28 12.66 -1.39 -11.65
CA PHE A 28 12.24 -0.06 -12.09
C PHE A 28 11.37 0.63 -11.03
N LEU A 29 10.38 -0.07 -10.47
CA LEU A 29 9.50 0.48 -9.45
C LEU A 29 10.28 0.98 -8.22
N THR A 30 11.18 0.16 -7.68
CA THR A 30 11.96 0.49 -6.48
C THR A 30 12.90 1.67 -6.71
N GLN A 31 13.56 1.72 -7.87
CA GLN A 31 14.38 2.87 -8.26
C GLN A 31 13.53 4.13 -8.42
N TRP A 32 12.38 4.01 -9.08
CA TRP A 32 11.48 5.13 -9.32
C TRP A 32 10.91 5.69 -8.01
N LEU A 33 10.41 4.85 -7.11
CA LEU A 33 9.89 5.26 -5.80
C LEU A 33 10.98 5.92 -4.95
N THR A 34 12.20 5.38 -4.95
CA THR A 34 13.34 5.98 -4.24
C THR A 34 13.64 7.40 -4.74
N ALA A 35 13.62 7.62 -6.05
CA ALA A 35 13.89 8.92 -6.65
C ALA A 35 12.72 9.92 -6.52
N HIS A 36 11.48 9.44 -6.29
CA HIS A 36 10.27 10.27 -6.32
C HIS A 36 9.45 10.22 -5.01
N ARG A 37 10.08 9.88 -3.88
CA ARG A 37 9.39 9.77 -2.56
C ARG A 37 8.53 11.00 -2.24
N SER A 38 9.14 12.18 -2.26
CA SER A 38 8.45 13.44 -1.93
C SER A 38 7.31 13.74 -2.88
N TYR A 39 7.42 13.32 -4.15
CA TYR A 39 6.30 13.42 -5.08
C TYR A 39 5.15 12.52 -4.63
N VAL A 40 5.38 11.22 -4.41
CA VAL A 40 4.34 10.28 -3.98
C VAL A 40 3.71 10.71 -2.66
N GLU A 41 4.50 11.15 -1.68
CA GLU A 41 4.02 11.71 -0.41
C GLU A 41 3.12 12.93 -0.63
N SER A 42 3.51 13.87 -1.49
CA SER A 42 2.67 15.03 -1.82
C SER A 42 1.36 14.62 -2.48
N GLN A 43 1.36 13.58 -3.32
CA GLN A 43 0.15 13.07 -3.95
C GLN A 43 -0.76 12.37 -2.93
N MET A 44 -0.20 11.63 -1.96
CA MET A 44 -0.98 11.06 -0.85
C MET A 44 -1.62 12.17 -0.01
N LEU A 45 -0.91 13.26 0.29
CA LEU A 45 -1.45 14.40 1.03
C LEU A 45 -2.57 15.12 0.26
N LEU A 46 -2.43 15.27 -1.06
CA LEU A 46 -3.40 15.98 -1.89
C LEU A 46 -4.66 15.15 -2.18
N HIS A 47 -4.49 13.86 -2.45
CA HIS A 47 -5.57 12.99 -2.94
C HIS A 47 -6.09 12.00 -1.90
N GLY A 48 -5.51 11.96 -0.70
CA GLY A 48 -5.85 11.04 0.38
C GLY A 48 -5.32 9.61 0.20
N ALA A 49 -5.13 9.16 -1.05
CA ALA A 49 -4.54 7.86 -1.36
C ALA A 49 -3.88 7.84 -2.75
N VAL A 50 -2.86 7.00 -2.89
CA VAL A 50 -2.19 6.66 -4.15
C VAL A 50 -2.24 5.16 -4.35
N LEU A 51 -2.66 4.73 -5.54
CA LEU A 51 -2.65 3.35 -5.98
C LEU A 51 -1.50 3.11 -6.96
N ILE A 52 -0.58 2.23 -6.60
CA ILE A 52 0.49 1.76 -7.50
C ILE A 52 0.00 0.48 -8.17
N ARG A 53 -0.18 0.50 -9.50
CA ARG A 53 -0.85 -0.58 -10.24
C ARG A 53 -0.10 -0.95 -11.51
N GLY A 54 -0.04 -2.25 -11.81
CA GLY A 54 0.48 -2.79 -13.06
C GLY A 54 1.98 -3.13 -13.02
N PHE A 55 2.61 -3.06 -11.85
CA PHE A 55 3.98 -3.50 -11.64
C PHE A 55 4.04 -4.96 -11.18
N GLN A 56 5.18 -5.61 -11.42
CA GLN A 56 5.47 -6.99 -11.04
C GLN A 56 5.80 -7.09 -9.55
N ILE A 57 4.77 -7.15 -8.71
CA ILE A 57 4.85 -7.45 -7.28
C ILE A 57 4.17 -8.79 -7.06
N ASN A 58 4.97 -9.86 -6.94
CA ASN A 58 4.43 -11.23 -6.99
C ASN A 58 4.18 -11.83 -5.60
N ASP A 59 4.88 -11.34 -4.59
CA ASP A 59 4.83 -11.86 -3.23
C ASP A 59 5.06 -10.77 -2.17
N ALA A 60 5.04 -11.19 -0.91
CA ALA A 60 5.21 -10.29 0.22
C ALA A 60 6.63 -9.64 0.26
N PRO A 61 7.74 -10.37 0.00
CA PRO A 61 9.06 -9.75 -0.14
C PRO A 61 9.15 -8.67 -1.22
N ASP A 62 8.56 -8.89 -2.41
CA ASP A 62 8.51 -7.89 -3.48
C ASP A 62 7.76 -6.63 -3.02
N PHE A 63 6.62 -6.83 -2.35
CA PHE A 63 5.82 -5.74 -1.80
C PHE A 63 6.60 -4.95 -0.75
N GLU A 64 7.21 -5.63 0.22
CA GLU A 64 8.03 -4.99 1.25
C GLU A 64 9.17 -4.17 0.63
N LYS A 65 9.86 -4.73 -0.36
CA LYS A 65 10.94 -4.05 -1.06
C LYS A 65 10.46 -2.76 -1.75
N ALA A 66 9.30 -2.81 -2.41
CA ALA A 66 8.71 -1.63 -3.03
C ALA A 66 8.32 -0.56 -1.99
N ILE A 67 7.67 -0.96 -0.88
CA ILE A 67 7.26 -0.02 0.16
C ILE A 67 8.48 0.54 0.90
N MET A 68 9.51 -0.24 1.20
CA MET A 68 10.75 0.27 1.79
C MET A 68 11.49 1.24 0.87
N ALA A 69 11.36 1.09 -0.46
CA ALA A 69 11.87 2.06 -1.40
C ALA A 69 11.14 3.40 -1.30
N LEU A 70 9.83 3.41 -1.02
CA LEU A 70 9.04 4.61 -0.79
C LEU A 70 9.25 5.19 0.63
N GLN A 71 9.11 4.35 1.65
CA GLN A 71 9.19 4.70 3.07
C GLN A 71 10.26 3.84 3.77
N PRO A 72 11.51 4.32 3.93
CA PRO A 72 12.59 3.53 4.52
C PRO A 72 12.43 3.31 6.03
N ASN A 73 11.58 4.10 6.71
CA ASN A 73 11.39 4.05 8.17
C ASN A 73 10.07 3.37 8.56
N LEU A 74 9.80 2.17 8.04
CA LEU A 74 8.64 1.38 8.45
C LEU A 74 8.73 0.96 9.91
N SER A 75 7.56 0.83 10.56
CA SER A 75 7.44 0.33 11.92
C SER A 75 6.82 -1.07 11.93
N ASP A 76 7.40 -1.97 12.70
CA ASP A 76 6.85 -3.28 13.08
C ASP A 76 6.16 -3.25 14.45
N SER A 77 6.06 -2.07 15.09
CA SER A 77 5.42 -1.90 16.40
C SER A 77 3.91 -1.85 16.25
N TYR A 78 3.29 -3.02 16.19
CA TYR A 78 1.84 -3.14 16.15
C TYR A 78 1.24 -3.08 17.55
N ARG A 79 0.36 -2.11 17.79
CA ARG A 79 -0.35 -1.88 19.06
C ARG A 79 -1.87 -2.03 18.93
N GLY A 80 -2.31 -2.65 17.84
CA GLY A 80 -3.72 -2.95 17.60
C GLY A 80 -4.18 -4.20 18.36
N THR A 81 -5.49 -4.45 18.33
CA THR A 81 -6.13 -5.52 19.11
C THR A 81 -6.35 -6.80 18.32
N SER A 82 -6.34 -6.73 16.98
CA SER A 82 -6.56 -7.89 16.11
C SER A 82 -5.25 -8.63 15.84
N PRO A 83 -5.20 -9.96 15.96
CA PRO A 83 -4.01 -10.73 15.64
C PRO A 83 -3.65 -10.56 14.16
N ARG A 84 -2.35 -10.53 13.88
CA ARG A 84 -1.75 -10.44 12.54
C ARG A 84 -0.54 -11.35 12.49
N SER A 85 -0.34 -12.02 11.36
CA SER A 85 0.82 -12.86 11.11
C SER A 85 1.79 -12.17 10.17
N VAL A 86 3.09 -12.22 10.45
CA VAL A 86 4.12 -11.74 9.52
C VAL A 86 4.23 -12.69 8.33
N PHE A 87 4.37 -12.15 7.12
CA PHE A 87 4.63 -12.98 5.94
C PHE A 87 6.07 -13.48 5.93
N ALA A 88 6.27 -14.74 5.53
CA ALA A 88 7.60 -15.34 5.47
C ALA A 88 8.52 -14.52 4.54
N GLY A 89 9.78 -14.31 4.97
CA GLY A 89 10.76 -13.53 4.22
C GLY A 89 10.59 -12.01 4.32
N THR A 90 9.72 -11.52 5.20
CA THR A 90 9.45 -10.09 5.42
C THR A 90 9.60 -9.70 6.88
N LYS A 91 9.82 -8.41 7.14
CA LYS A 91 9.87 -7.85 8.51
C LYS A 91 8.66 -6.95 8.83
N TYR A 92 8.13 -6.27 7.83
CA TYR A 92 7.12 -5.22 7.94
C TYR A 92 5.81 -5.54 7.23
N THR A 93 5.72 -6.69 6.56
CA THR A 93 4.50 -7.12 5.85
C THR A 93 3.72 -8.12 6.69
N PHE A 94 2.51 -7.75 7.06
CA PHE A 94 1.64 -8.52 7.94
C PHE A 94 0.30 -8.83 7.27
N SER A 95 -0.33 -9.92 7.69
CA SER A 95 -1.72 -10.22 7.30
C SER A 95 -2.69 -9.14 7.81
N ALA A 96 -3.84 -9.07 7.16
CA ALA A 96 -4.99 -8.38 7.74
C ALA A 96 -5.48 -9.13 9.00
N ALA A 97 -6.42 -8.53 9.72
CA ALA A 97 -7.08 -9.19 10.85
C ALA A 97 -7.74 -10.49 10.40
N ASP A 98 -7.50 -11.58 11.15
CA ASP A 98 -8.15 -12.87 10.93
C ASP A 98 -9.62 -12.83 11.40
N VAL A 99 -10.47 -12.17 10.62
CA VAL A 99 -11.93 -12.17 10.80
C VAL A 99 -12.58 -13.09 9.76
N PRO A 100 -13.74 -13.71 10.08
CA PRO A 100 -14.49 -14.48 9.10
C PRO A 100 -14.77 -13.65 7.83
N VAL A 101 -14.59 -14.26 6.65
CA VAL A 101 -14.70 -13.59 5.33
C VAL A 101 -16.05 -12.89 5.11
N ASN A 102 -17.10 -13.33 5.80
CA ASN A 102 -18.46 -12.81 5.69
C ASN A 102 -18.77 -11.67 6.68
N TYR A 103 -17.81 -11.21 7.48
CA TYR A 103 -18.04 -10.15 8.45
C TYR A 103 -17.72 -8.77 7.85
N PRO A 104 -18.71 -7.86 7.71
CA PRO A 104 -18.45 -6.52 7.20
C PRO A 104 -17.58 -5.74 8.20
N ILE A 105 -16.53 -5.12 7.70
CA ILE A 105 -15.67 -4.23 8.49
C ILE A 105 -16.25 -2.81 8.37
N ALA A 106 -16.66 -2.23 9.50
CA ALA A 106 -17.14 -0.85 9.55
C ALA A 106 -16.02 0.13 9.17
N GLN A 107 -16.38 1.27 8.57
CA GLN A 107 -15.43 2.35 8.30
C GLN A 107 -14.81 2.86 9.61
N HIS A 108 -13.49 2.99 9.64
CA HIS A 108 -12.75 3.49 10.81
C HIS A 108 -11.39 4.05 10.38
N LEU A 109 -10.76 4.79 11.30
CA LEU A 109 -9.35 5.18 11.20
C LEU A 109 -8.51 4.17 12.00
N GLU A 110 -7.47 3.62 11.37
CA GLU A 110 -6.60 2.61 11.98
C GLU A 110 -6.04 3.10 13.32
N MET A 111 -6.26 2.31 14.37
CA MET A 111 -5.74 2.56 15.71
C MET A 111 -6.02 3.98 16.26
N SER A 112 -7.13 4.61 15.86
CA SER A 112 -7.53 5.96 16.30
C SER A 112 -7.69 6.13 17.82
N PHE A 113 -7.76 5.04 18.57
CA PHE A 113 -7.76 5.04 20.04
C PHE A 113 -6.36 5.25 20.66
N LEU A 114 -5.27 5.20 19.87
CA LEU A 114 -3.91 5.46 20.36
C LEU A 114 -3.61 6.96 20.40
N LYS A 115 -2.75 7.38 21.34
CA LYS A 115 -2.24 8.76 21.42
C LYS A 115 -1.51 9.21 20.15
N ALA A 116 -0.85 8.28 19.48
CA ALA A 116 -0.11 8.51 18.23
C ALA A 116 -0.47 7.38 17.25
N PRO A 117 -1.59 7.51 16.51
CA PRO A 117 -1.97 6.54 15.49
C PRO A 117 -1.01 6.56 14.30
N PRO A 118 -0.99 5.51 13.46
CA PRO A 118 -0.18 5.48 12.25
C PRO A 118 -0.62 6.60 11.31
N ARG A 119 0.36 7.27 10.69
CA ARG A 119 0.11 8.37 9.75
C ARG A 119 -0.22 7.88 8.34
N GLU A 120 0.29 6.71 8.00
CA GLU A 120 0.21 6.10 6.68
C GLU A 120 -0.06 4.60 6.84
N LEU A 121 -0.75 4.02 5.86
CA LEU A 121 -0.97 2.59 5.75
C LEU A 121 -0.72 2.17 4.30
N TYR A 122 -0.10 1.01 4.13
CA TYR A 122 0.21 0.43 2.84
C TYR A 122 -0.49 -0.92 2.72
N PHE A 123 -1.29 -1.10 1.67
CA PHE A 123 -1.97 -2.35 1.38
C PHE A 123 -1.40 -2.97 0.10
N GLY A 124 -1.12 -4.27 0.14
CA GLY A 124 -0.64 -5.07 -0.99
C GLY A 124 -1.62 -6.18 -1.33
N CYS A 125 -2.01 -6.28 -2.60
CA CYS A 125 -2.84 -7.37 -3.10
C CYS A 125 -1.95 -8.51 -3.60
N LEU A 126 -1.64 -9.48 -2.72
CA LEU A 126 -0.85 -10.67 -3.07
C LEU A 126 -1.68 -11.77 -3.73
N LYS A 127 -2.99 -11.75 -3.52
CA LYS A 127 -3.96 -12.66 -4.13
C LYS A 127 -5.24 -11.89 -4.37
N GLU A 128 -5.72 -11.90 -5.60
CA GLU A 128 -6.99 -11.29 -5.97
C GLU A 128 -8.16 -11.99 -5.24
N SER A 129 -9.17 -11.21 -4.87
CA SER A 129 -10.39 -11.74 -4.29
C SER A 129 -11.08 -12.69 -5.28
N SER A 130 -11.51 -13.86 -4.81
CA SER A 130 -12.35 -14.78 -5.60
C SER A 130 -13.84 -14.49 -5.45
N SER A 131 -14.23 -13.53 -4.62
CA SER A 131 -15.62 -13.13 -4.44
C SER A 131 -16.08 -12.27 -5.63
N LYS A 132 -17.24 -12.62 -6.20
CA LYS A 132 -17.91 -11.84 -7.24
C LYS A 132 -18.67 -10.65 -6.66
#